data_AF-A0A640URK8-F1
#
_entry.id   AF-A0A640URK8-F1
#
_cell.length_a   1.000
_cell.length_b   1.000
_cell.length_c   1.000
_cell.angle_alpha   90.00
_cell.angle_beta   90.00
_cell.angle_gamma   90.00
#
_symmetry.space_group_name_H-M   'P 1'
#
loop_
_entity.id
_entity.type
_entity.pdbx_description
1 polymer ?
#
loop_
_entity_poly.entity_id
_entity_poly.type
_entity_poly.pdbx_seq_one_letter_code
_entity_poly.pdbx_strand_id
1 'polypeptide(L)' 'MSSQQEITTTVYVALNGSRYHKAKDCVGGFGRYNSARALTSSLDEALQDGRTPCEMCFASSSEGPT' A
#
# COMPACT_ATOMS: atom_id res chain seq x y z
N MET A 1 19.00 -19.99 -16.87
CA MET A 1 17.59 -19.58 -16.77
C MET A 1 17.59 -18.11 -16.41
N SER A 2 17.00 -17.29 -17.27
CA SER A 2 17.11 -15.84 -17.29
C SER A 2 16.57 -15.20 -16.02
N SER A 3 17.39 -14.31 -15.45
CA SER A 3 17.06 -13.46 -14.32
C SER A 3 15.91 -12.51 -14.68
N GLN A 4 14.67 -12.97 -14.54
CA GLN A 4 13.53 -12.08 -14.55
C GLN A 4 13.60 -11.29 -13.25
N GLN A 5 14.02 -10.03 -13.34
CA GLN A 5 13.87 -9.10 -12.24
C GLN A 5 12.37 -9.00 -11.96
N GLU A 6 11.93 -9.73 -10.92
CA GLU A 6 10.59 -9.62 -10.40
C GLU A 6 10.42 -8.16 -10.00
N ILE A 7 9.55 -7.45 -10.73
CA ILE A 7 9.17 -6.07 -10.42
C ILE A 7 8.35 -6.14 -9.13
N THR A 8 9.06 -6.31 -8.02
CA THR A 8 8.49 -6.41 -6.69
C THR A 8 8.04 -5.02 -6.31
N THR A 9 6.74 -4.79 -6.41
CA THR A 9 6.15 -3.53 -5.97
C THR A 9 6.21 -3.52 -4.45
N THR A 10 7.14 -2.77 -3.89
CA THR A 10 7.24 -2.58 -2.44
C THR A 10 6.08 -1.71 -1.97
N VAL A 11 5.35 -2.20 -0.96
CA VAL A 11 4.24 -1.51 -0.31
C VAL A 11 4.50 -1.36 1.18
N TYR A 12 3.79 -0.43 1.79
CA TYR A 12 3.86 -0.13 3.22
C TYR A 12 2.64 -0.66 3.92
N VAL A 13 2.85 -1.42 5.00
CA VAL A 13 1.79 -2.09 5.76
C VAL A 13 1.98 -1.81 7.24
N ALA A 14 0.91 -1.42 7.93
CA ALA A 14 0.98 -1.11 9.35
C ALA A 14 0.95 -2.43 10.10
N LEU A 15 1.70 -2.55 11.19
CA LEU A 15 1.68 -3.74 12.04
C LEU A 15 0.25 -4.19 12.41
N ASN A 16 -0.66 -3.23 12.59
CA ASN A 16 -2.04 -3.48 13.00
C ASN A 16 -3.05 -3.16 11.88
N GLY A 17 -2.57 -2.88 10.66
CA GLY A 17 -3.40 -2.45 9.55
C GLY A 17 -3.70 -3.60 8.59
N SER A 18 -4.97 -3.73 8.19
CA SER A 18 -5.41 -4.68 7.16
C SER A 18 -5.17 -4.16 5.74
N ARG A 19 -4.52 -3.00 5.59
CA ARG A 19 -4.38 -2.27 4.33
C ARG A 19 -2.92 -2.02 3.98
N TYR A 20 -2.58 -2.16 2.70
CA TYR A 20 -1.28 -1.81 2.15
C TYR A 20 -1.33 -0.45 1.42
N HIS A 21 -0.25 0.32 1.55
CA HIS A 21 -0.13 1.71 1.12
C HIS A 21 1.05 1.85 0.15
N LYS A 22 0.96 2.76 -0.84
CA LYS A 22 2.10 3.09 -1.72
C LYS A 22 3.13 4.00 -1.04
N ALA A 23 2.67 4.81 -0.09
CA ALA A 23 3.48 5.77 0.61
C ALA A 23 3.33 5.59 2.12
N LYS A 24 4.42 5.81 2.84
CA LYS A 24 4.44 5.82 4.30
C LYS A 24 3.53 6.92 4.85
N ASP A 25 3.51 8.10 4.23
CA ASP A 25 2.72 9.24 4.70
C ASP A 25 1.33 9.32 4.05
N CYS A 26 0.61 8.19 3.93
CA CYS A 26 -0.72 8.15 3.32
C CYS A 26 -1.74 8.94 4.20
N VAL A 27 -2.01 10.21 3.86
CA VAL A 27 -2.97 11.08 4.55
C VAL A 27 -4.42 10.80 4.15
N GLY A 28 -4.79 9.53 4.05
CA GLY A 28 -6.14 9.13 3.68
C GLY A 28 -7.20 9.71 4.61
N GLY A 29 -8.41 10.00 4.09
CA GLY A 29 -9.49 10.70 4.80
C GLY A 29 -10.01 10.08 6.11
N PHE A 30 -9.46 8.94 6.55
CA PHE A 30 -9.75 8.28 7.82
C PHE A 30 -8.71 8.56 8.92
N GLY A 31 -7.83 9.54 8.71
CA GLY A 31 -6.78 9.93 9.64
C GLY A 31 -5.39 9.71 9.06
N ARG A 32 -4.40 10.43 9.59
CA ARG A 32 -3.01 10.27 9.16
C ARG A 32 -2.60 8.83 9.43
N TYR A 33 -2.39 8.05 8.38
CA TYR A 33 -1.69 6.79 8.50
C TYR A 33 -0.28 7.14 8.99
N ASN A 34 -0.05 6.95 10.30
CA ASN A 34 1.19 7.32 10.92
C ASN A 34 2.15 6.15 10.77
N SER A 35 2.91 6.15 9.68
CA SER A 35 3.87 5.12 9.30
C SER A 35 5.07 4.97 10.23
N ALA A 36 5.07 5.59 11.41
CA ALA A 36 6.10 5.38 12.42
C ALA A 36 6.30 3.88 12.75
N ARG A 37 5.31 3.02 12.44
CA ARG A 37 5.38 1.56 12.54
C ARG A 37 4.94 0.84 11.25
N ALA A 38 5.11 1.47 10.08
CA ALA A 38 4.86 0.77 8.82
C ALA A 38 6.06 -0.11 8.46
N LEU A 39 5.80 -1.36 8.12
CA LEU A 39 6.78 -2.29 7.55
C LEU A 39 6.71 -2.21 6.02
N THR A 40 7.84 -2.38 5.37
CA THR A 40 7.89 -2.61 3.91
C THR A 40 7.68 -4.09 3.65
N SER A 41 6.68 -4.41 2.84
CA SER A 41 6.39 -5.78 2.38
C SER A 41 6.15 -5.75 0.87
N SER A 42 6.30 -6.88 0.21
CA SER A 42 6.02 -6.99 -1.22
C SER A 42 4.51 -7.01 -1.46
N LEU A 43 4.05 -6.43 -2.57
CA LEU A 43 2.63 -6.43 -2.93
C LEU A 43 2.04 -7.85 -2.94
N ASP A 44 2.79 -8.82 -3.46
CA ASP A 44 2.36 -10.21 -3.53
C ASP A 44 2.16 -10.81 -2.12
N GLU A 45 3.13 -10.63 -1.23
CA GLU A 45 3.03 -11.06 0.17
C GLU A 45 1.86 -10.39 0.89
N ALA A 46 1.66 -9.08 0.68
CA ALA A 46 0.51 -8.38 1.25
C ALA A 46 -0.83 -8.92 0.76
N LEU A 47 -0.94 -9.31 -0.51
CA LEU A 47 -2.13 -9.95 -1.07
C LEU A 47 -2.32 -11.37 -0.53
N GLN A 48 -1.25 -12.14 -0.40
CA GLN A 48 -1.27 -13.47 0.21
C GLN A 48 -1.68 -13.42 1.69
N ASP A 49 -1.24 -12.40 2.43
CA ASP A 49 -1.65 -12.10 3.81
C ASP A 49 -3.14 -11.69 3.93
N GLY A 50 -3.85 -11.53 2.80
CA GLY A 50 -5.24 -11.08 2.77
C GLY A 50 -5.40 -9.58 3.05
N ARG A 51 -4.33 -8.79 2.90
CA ARG A 51 -4.42 -7.33 3.02
C ARG A 51 -5.07 -6.72 1.80
N THR A 52 -5.75 -5.61 2.02
CA THR A 52 -6.49 -4.89 0.99
C THR A 52 -5.77 -3.61 0.57
N PRO A 53 -5.94 -3.14 -0.68
CA PRO A 53 -5.36 -1.87 -1.08
C PRO A 53 -5.95 -0.73 -0.26
N CYS A 54 -5.10 0.21 0.14
CA CYS A 54 -5.59 1.48 0.67
C CYS A 54 -6.31 2.24 -0.44
N GLU A 55 -7.61 2.46 -0.27
CA GLU A 55 -8.47 3.19 -1.20
C GLU A 55 -8.02 4.62 -1.49
N MET A 56 -7.11 5.21 -0.70
CA MET A 56 -6.58 6.55 -0.97
C MET A 56 -5.26 6.49 -1.74
N CYS A 57 -4.36 5.60 -1.33
CA CYS A 57 -3.09 5.37 -2.02
C CYS A 57 -3.27 4.62 -3.37
N PHE A 58 -4.36 3.87 -3.51
CA PHE A 58 -4.78 3.12 -4.69
C PHE A 58 -6.18 3.54 -5.17
N ALA A 59 -6.74 4.65 -4.67
CA ALA A 59 -7.81 5.31 -5.41
C ALA A 59 -7.22 5.61 -6.77
N SER A 60 -7.76 4.97 -7.81
CA SER A 60 -7.72 5.57 -9.14
C SER A 60 -8.31 6.94 -8.96
N SER A 61 -7.51 7.99 -9.14
CA SER A 61 -7.92 9.38 -9.09
C SER A 61 -9.28 9.53 -9.74
N SER A 62 -10.34 9.54 -8.94
CA SER A 62 -11.58 10.17 -9.33
C SER A 62 -11.33 11.64 -9.03
N GLU A 63 -10.51 12.25 -9.90
CA GLU A 63 -10.77 13.63 -10.28
C GLU A 63 -12.25 13.65 -10.69
N GLY A 64 -13.11 14.08 -9.76
CA GLY A 64 -14.40 14.61 -10.19
C GLY A 64 -14.08 15.87 -11.00
N PRO A 65 -14.53 15.98 -12.26
CA PRO A 65 -14.46 17.24 -12.97
C PRO A 65 -15.59 18.14 -12.44
N THR A 66 -15.29 19.09 -11.55
CA THR A 66 -16.19 20.24 -11.27
C THR A 66 -15.41 21.44 -10.78
#